data_AF-A0A6G2DC17-F1
#
_entry.id   AF-A0A6G2DC17-F1
#
_cell.length_a   1.000
_cell.length_b   1.000
_cell.length_c   1.000
_cell.angle_alpha   90.00
_cell.angle_beta   90.00
_cell.angle_gamma   90.00
#
_symmetry.space_group_name_H-M   'P 1'
#
loop_
_entity.id
_entity.type
_entity.pdbx_description
1 polymer ?
#
loop_
_entity_poly.entity_id
_entity_poly.type
_entity_poly.pdbx_seq_one_letter_code
_entity_poly.pdbx_strand_id
1 'polypeptide(L)'
;MKSELRKQVLHEMKALSQEQKQFIDQTLTERLLHHPFYQEAKVIATYLSFSHEFQTRELIEQALKDGKKVLTPKTYPKGRMDFVVYD
;
A
#
# COMPACT_ATOMS: atom_id res chain seq x y z
N MET A 1 -20.78 3.61 15.74
CA MET A 1 -19.34 3.55 16.07
C MET A 1 -18.41 3.17 14.90
N LYS A 2 -18.31 1.91 14.43
CA LYS A 2 -17.37 1.53 13.35
C LYS A 2 -17.62 2.26 12.01
N SER A 3 -18.89 2.47 11.66
CA SER A 3 -19.29 3.17 10.43
C SER A 3 -18.95 4.66 10.47
N GLU A 4 -19.15 5.31 11.61
CA GLU A 4 -18.85 6.74 11.81
C GLU A 4 -17.35 7.00 11.74
N LEU A 5 -16.55 6.20 12.45
CA LEU A 5 -15.08 6.32 12.41
C LEU A 5 -14.52 6.13 11.00
N ARG A 6 -15.05 5.17 10.22
CA ARG A 6 -14.63 4.99 8.81
C ARG A 6 -14.92 6.21 7.95
N LYS A 7 -16.09 6.83 8.13
CA LYS A 7 -16.45 8.04 7.40
C LYS A 7 -15.53 9.20 7.77
N GLN A 8 -15.24 9.36 9.06
CA GLN A 8 -14.35 10.40 9.56
C GLN A 8 -12.93 10.24 9.00
N VAL A 9 -12.31 9.08 9.17
CA VAL A 9 -10.95 8.82 8.69
C VAL A 9 -10.86 8.98 7.17
N LEU A 10 -11.85 8.49 6.42
CA LEU A 10 -11.88 8.67 4.96
C LEU A 10 -11.97 10.15 4.55
N HIS A 11 -12.71 10.95 5.32
CA HIS A 11 -12.80 12.39 5.08
C HIS A 11 -11.45 13.08 5.33
N GLU A 12 -10.80 12.76 6.44
CA GLU A 12 -9.48 13.29 6.79
C GLU A 12 -8.42 12.91 5.75
N MET A 13 -8.38 11.64 5.30
CA MET A 13 -7.46 11.18 4.26
C MET A 13 -7.67 11.91 2.92
N LYS A 14 -8.92 12.19 2.55
CA LYS A 14 -9.25 12.93 1.32
C LYS A 14 -9.00 14.44 1.42
N ALA A 15 -8.90 14.97 2.64
CA ALA A 15 -8.65 16.38 2.88
C ALA A 15 -7.16 16.76 2.83
N LEU A 16 -6.26 15.76 2.82
CA LEU A 16 -4.82 15.99 2.64
C LEU A 16 -4.55 16.68 1.29
N SER A 17 -3.70 17.70 1.31
CA SER A 17 -3.23 18.28 0.05
C SER A 17 -2.37 17.26 -0.71
N GLN A 18 -2.29 17.42 -2.03
CA GLN A 18 -1.46 16.55 -2.86
C GLN A 18 0.01 16.56 -2.42
N GLU A 19 0.55 17.73 -2.09
CA GLU A 19 1.92 17.90 -1.63
C GLU A 19 2.17 17.19 -0.28
N GLN A 20 1.28 17.40 0.70
CA GLN A 20 1.36 16.74 2.01
C GLN A 20 1.32 15.22 1.85
N LYS A 21 0.39 14.73 1.02
CA LYS A 21 0.25 13.31 0.76
C LYS A 21 1.52 12.73 0.13
N GLN A 22 2.05 13.38 -0.90
CA GLN A 22 3.26 12.95 -1.59
C GLN A 22 4.46 12.89 -0.64
N PHE A 23 4.65 13.92 0.20
CA PHE A 23 5.70 13.94 1.21
C PHE A 23 5.58 12.76 2.20
N ILE A 24 4.36 12.48 2.67
CA ILE A 24 4.09 11.37 3.58
C ILE A 24 4.35 10.03 2.89
N ASP A 25 3.87 9.85 1.66
CA ASP A 25 4.05 8.62 0.90
C ASP A 25 5.54 8.31 0.68
N GLN A 26 6.33 9.31 0.28
CA GLN A 26 7.78 9.15 0.08
C GLN A 26 8.49 8.80 1.38
N THR A 27 8.19 9.53 2.46
CA THR A 27 8.78 9.29 3.78
C THR A 27 8.48 7.87 4.29
N LEU A 28 7.25 7.41 4.13
CA LEU A 28 6.84 6.06 4.54
C LEU A 28 7.47 4.98 3.68
N THR A 29 7.57 5.21 2.37
CA THR A 29 8.22 4.29 1.42
C THR A 29 9.69 4.12 1.80
N GLU A 30 10.43 5.20 1.97
CA GLU A 30 11.83 5.16 2.38
C GLU A 30 12.02 4.39 3.69
N ARG A 31 11.21 4.68 4.71
CA ARG A 31 11.28 3.99 6.00
C ARG A 31 11.02 2.49 5.86
N LEU A 32 10.06 2.10 5.04
CA LEU A 32 9.74 0.69 4.81
C LEU A 32 10.88 -0.02 4.08
N LEU A 33 11.45 0.60 3.05
CA LEU A 33 12.57 0.05 2.28
C LEU A 33 13.81 -0.16 3.16
N HIS A 34 14.09 0.72 4.12
CA HIS A 34 15.22 0.56 5.05
C HIS A 34 14.96 -0.43 6.19
N HIS A 35 13.73 -0.92 6.35
CA HIS A 35 13.38 -1.78 7.47
C HIS A 35 13.89 -3.22 7.25
N PRO A 36 14.45 -3.91 8.27
CA PRO A 36 14.95 -5.28 8.13
C PRO A 36 13.92 -6.26 7.54
N PHE A 37 12.66 -6.19 7.97
CA PHE A 37 11.58 -7.02 7.41
C PHE A 37 11.40 -6.88 5.89
N TYR A 38 11.58 -5.68 5.32
CA TYR A 38 11.54 -5.52 3.87
C TYR A 38 12.77 -6.17 3.21
N GLN A 39 13.95 -5.91 3.76
CA GLN A 39 15.22 -6.43 3.24
C GLN A 39 15.24 -7.96 3.20
N GLU A 40 14.80 -8.60 4.28
CA GLU A 40 14.74 -10.06 4.43
C GLU A 40 13.59 -10.71 3.64
N ALA A 41 12.52 -9.96 3.33
CA ALA A 41 11.38 -10.49 2.61
C ALA A 41 11.75 -10.88 1.18
N LYS A 42 11.43 -12.12 0.83
CA LYS A 42 11.52 -12.67 -0.55
C LYS A 42 10.20 -12.52 -1.31
N VAL A 43 9.09 -12.42 -0.58
CA VAL A 43 7.73 -12.32 -1.11
C VAL A 43 7.00 -11.22 -0.34
N ILE A 44 6.38 -10.28 -1.04
CA ILE A 44 5.63 -9.17 -0.46
C ILE A 44 4.22 -9.17 -1.04
N ALA A 45 3.23 -9.37 -0.17
CA ALA A 45 1.83 -9.17 -0.51
C ALA A 45 1.43 -7.72 -0.18
N THR A 46 0.94 -6.99 -1.17
CA THR A 46 0.52 -5.58 -1.03
C THR A 46 -0.72 -5.32 -1.87
N TYR A 47 -1.23 -4.09 -1.90
CA TYR A 47 -2.42 -3.68 -2.66
C TYR A 47 -2.09 -2.60 -3.68
N LEU A 48 -2.99 -2.42 -4.65
CA LEU A 48 -2.94 -1.32 -5.61
C LEU A 48 -3.73 -0.14 -5.04
N SER A 49 -3.03 0.91 -4.64
CA SER A 49 -3.59 2.03 -3.88
C SER A 49 -4.60 2.87 -4.66
N PHE A 50 -5.71 3.25 -4.01
CA PHE A 50 -6.55 4.37 -4.45
C PHE A 50 -5.90 5.71 -4.13
N SER A 51 -6.38 6.79 -4.76
CA SER A 51 -5.81 8.14 -4.69
C SER A 51 -5.71 8.74 -3.28
N HIS A 52 -6.51 8.27 -2.32
CA HIS A 52 -6.54 8.77 -0.95
C HIS A 52 -5.79 7.86 0.02
N GLU A 53 -5.40 6.66 -0.41
CA GLU A 53 -4.64 5.69 0.38
C GLU A 53 -3.14 5.97 0.26
N PHE A 54 -2.34 5.37 1.14
CA PHE A 54 -0.88 5.36 0.98
C PHE A 54 -0.51 4.84 -0.40
N GLN A 55 0.35 5.58 -1.10
CA GLN A 55 0.72 5.24 -2.46
C GLN A 55 1.74 4.07 -2.45
N THR A 56 1.34 2.90 -2.95
CA THR A 56 2.14 1.67 -2.94
C THR A 56 2.98 1.41 -4.19
N ARG A 57 2.94 2.27 -5.22
CA ARG A 57 3.54 2.01 -6.54
C ARG A 57 5.06 2.08 -6.46
N GLU A 58 5.61 3.10 -5.83
CA GLU A 58 7.07 3.20 -5.63
C GLU A 58 7.63 1.99 -4.87
N LEU A 59 6.91 1.55 -3.83
CA LEU A 59 7.23 0.32 -3.09
C LEU A 59 7.20 -0.93 -3.99
N ILE A 60 6.15 -1.09 -4.80
CA ILE A 60 6.00 -2.23 -5.71
C ILE A 60 7.13 -2.24 -6.74
N GLU A 61 7.39 -1.10 -7.38
CA GLU A 61 8.45 -0.96 -8.37
C GLU A 61 9.82 -1.27 -7.77
N GLN A 62 10.11 -0.82 -6.55
CA GLN A 62 11.36 -1.13 -5.87
C GLN A 62 11.44 -2.61 -5.47
N ALA A 63 10.37 -3.20 -4.96
CA ALA A 63 10.35 -4.62 -4.59
C ALA A 63 10.60 -5.54 -5.79
N LEU A 64 10.02 -5.20 -6.95
CA LEU A 64 10.29 -5.92 -8.20
C LEU A 64 11.75 -5.77 -8.64
N LYS A 65 12.31 -4.54 -8.57
CA LYS A 65 13.73 -4.28 -8.88
C LYS A 65 14.69 -5.06 -7.95
N ASP A 66 14.32 -5.19 -6.69
CA ASP A 66 15.08 -5.96 -5.68
C ASP A 66 14.94 -7.48 -5.86
N GLY A 67 14.26 -7.95 -6.92
CA GLY A 67 14.07 -9.36 -7.22
C GLY A 67 13.08 -10.07 -6.28
N LYS A 68 12.25 -9.32 -5.56
CA LYS A 68 11.23 -9.86 -4.66
C LYS A 68 9.98 -10.24 -5.45
N LYS A 69 9.30 -11.31 -5.04
CA LYS A 69 8.00 -11.67 -5.60
C LYS A 69 6.92 -10.77 -5.01
N VAL A 70 6.25 -9.97 -5.83
CA VAL A 70 5.13 -9.12 -5.38
C VAL A 70 3.81 -9.83 -5.67
N LEU A 71 2.88 -9.78 -4.71
CA LEU A 71 1.52 -10.30 -4.84
C LEU A 71 0.50 -9.17 -4.64
N THR A 72 -0.56 -9.16 -5.43
CA THR A 72 -1.70 -8.23 -5.28
C THR A 72 -3.01 -8.98 -5.04
N PRO A 73 -3.98 -8.38 -4.33
CA PRO A 73 -5.24 -9.04 -4.02
C PRO A 73 -6.17 -9.03 -5.22
N LYS A 74 -6.75 -10.20 -5.50
CA LYS A 74 -7.93 -10.35 -6.35
C LYS A 74 -9.13 -10.69 -5.46
N THR A 75 -10.07 -9.76 -5.37
CA THR A 75 -11.25 -9.91 -4.52
C THR A 75 -12.44 -10.49 -5.29
N TYR A 76 -13.27 -11.24 -4.57
CA TYR A 76 -14.47 -11.89 -5.08
C TYR A 76 -15.66 -11.56 -4.16
N PRO A 77 -16.91 -11.81 -4.61
CA PRO A 77 -18.09 -11.66 -3.75
C PRO A 77 -17.99 -12.48 -2.46
N LYS A 78 -18.75 -12.08 -1.44
CA LYS A 78 -18.84 -12.74 -0.13
C LYS A 78 -17.52 -12.77 0.66
N GLY A 79 -16.64 -11.79 0.42
CA GLY A 79 -15.44 -11.57 1.23
C GLY A 79 -14.27 -12.52 0.92
N ARG A 80 -14.33 -13.26 -0.18
CA ARG A 80 -13.21 -14.08 -0.64
C ARG A 80 -12.16 -13.20 -1.32
N MET A 81 -10.88 -13.49 -1.07
CA MET A 81 -9.74 -12.80 -1.68
C MET A 81 -8.59 -13.79 -1.87
N ASP A 82 -8.01 -13.80 -3.08
CA ASP A 82 -6.82 -14.58 -3.40
C ASP A 82 -5.66 -13.61 -3.70
N PHE A 83 -4.44 -13.91 -3.26
CA PHE A 83 -3.25 -13.19 -3.70
C PHE A 83 -2.73 -13.80 -5.00
N VAL A 84 -2.53 -12.95 -6.01
CA VAL A 84 -1.99 -13.35 -7.31
C VAL A 84 -0.65 -12.65 -7.54
N VAL A 85 0.24 -13.29 -8.30
CA VAL A 85 1.54 -12.68 -8.65
C VAL A 85 1.29 -11.43 -9.49
N TYR A 86 2.05 -10.37 -9.17
CA TYR A 86 2.03 -9.12 -9.88
C TYR A 86 3.32 -9.02 -10.71
N ASP A 87 3.15 -8.99 -12.04
CA ASP A 87 4.20 -9.02 -13.06
C ASP A 87 4.27 -7.67 -13.80
#